data_AF-A0A7C1UME9-F1
#
_entry.id   AF-A0A7C1UME9-F1
#
_cell.length_a   1.000
_cell.length_b   1.000
_cell.length_c   1.000
_cell.angle_alpha   90.00
_cell.angle_beta   90.00
_cell.angle_gamma   90.00
#
_symmetry.space_group_name_H-M   'P 1'
#
loop_
_entity.id
_entity.type
_entity.pdbx_description
1 polymer ?
#
loop_
_entity_poly.entity_id
_entity_poly.type
_entity_poly.pdbx_seq_one_letter_code
_entity_poly.pdbx_strand_id
1 'polypeptide(L)' 'MNRIVFIAIGLMLVMLGALMDVPAILDASLGNPDWKVFAISSGVSFFIGGALVLA' A
#
# COMPACT_ATOMS: atom_id res chain seq x y z
N MET A 1 18.94 4.72 -15.24
CA MET A 1 18.19 4.61 -13.96
C MET A 1 18.35 3.18 -13.46
N ASN A 2 18.62 2.96 -12.17
CA ASN A 2 19.01 1.64 -11.65
C ASN A 2 17.76 0.79 -11.36
N ARG A 3 17.53 -0.26 -12.14
CA ARG A 3 16.38 -1.18 -11.99
C ARG A 3 16.24 -1.79 -10.59
N ILE A 4 17.36 -2.02 -9.91
CA ILE A 4 17.38 -2.52 -8.52
C ILE A 4 16.69 -1.54 -7.57
N VAL A 5 16.88 -0.24 -7.77
CA VAL A 5 16.29 0.81 -6.91
C VAL A 5 14.77 0.82 -7.07
N PHE A 6 14.27 0.66 -8.30
CA PHE A 6 12.83 0.57 -8.57
C PHE A 6 12.19 -0.64 -7.91
N ILE A 7 12.82 -1.81 -8.02
CA ILE A 7 12.34 -3.03 -7.36
C ILE A 7 12.32 -2.84 -5.84
N ALA A 8 13.39 -2.30 -5.25
CA ALA A 8 13.47 -2.08 -3.81
C ALA A 8 12.36 -1.13 -3.32
N ILE A 9 12.22 0.04 -3.94
CA ILE A 9 11.19 1.03 -3.56
C ILE A 9 9.78 0.46 -3.81
N GLY A 10 9.58 -0.21 -4.94
CA GLY A 10 8.31 -0.84 -5.28
C GLY A 10 7.88 -1.88 -4.25
N LEU A 11 8.79 -2.76 -3.83
CA LEU A 11 8.54 -3.74 -2.77
C LEU A 11 8.24 -3.08 -1.42
N MET A 12 8.95 -2.00 -1.07
CA MET A 12 8.66 -1.25 0.17
C MET A 12 7.24 -0.65 0.14
N LEU A 13 6.80 -0.10 -1.00
CA LEU A 13 5.45 0.42 -1.18
C LEU A 13 4.37 -0.68 -1.11
N VAL A 14 4.61 -1.83 -1.72
CA VAL A 14 3.70 -2.98 -1.64
C VAL A 14 3.57 -3.48 -0.20
N MET A 15 4.68 -3.59 0.53
CA MET A 15 4.65 -3.97 1.95
C MET A 15 3.91 -2.94 2.80
N LEU A 16 4.10 -1.64 2.52
CA LEU A 16 3.37 -0.58 3.21
C LEU A 16 1.86 -0.67 2.97
N GLY A 17 1.43 -0.90 1.71
CA GLY A 17 0.03 -1.11 1.37
C GLY A 17 -0.58 -2.29 2.14
N ALA A 18 0.10 -3.43 2.17
CA ALA A 18 -0.34 -4.60 2.92
C ALA A 18 -0.45 -4.33 4.44
N LEU A 19 0.45 -3.52 4.99
CA LEU A 19 0.36 -3.09 6.39
C LEU A 19 -0.82 -2.14 6.64
N MET A 20 -1.23 -1.33 5.66
CA MET A 20 -2.39 -0.45 5.75
C MET A 20 -3.73 -1.20 5.69
N ASP A 21 -3.76 -2.42 5.14
CA ASP A 21 -4.98 -3.25 5.15
C ASP A 21 -5.35 -3.68 6.58
N VAL A 22 -4.37 -3.82 7.48
CA VAL A 22 -4.61 -4.18 8.89
C VAL A 22 -5.45 -3.13 9.63
N PRO A 23 -5.05 -1.84 9.72
CA PRO A 23 -5.88 -0.81 10.33
C PRO A 23 -7.16 -0.55 9.52
N ALA A 24 -7.16 -0.70 8.18
CA ALA A 24 -8.39 -0.56 7.40
C ALA A 24 -9.47 -1.56 7.83
N ILE A 25 -9.10 -2.84 8.00
CA ILE A 25 -10.01 -3.89 8.47
C ILE A 25 -10.43 -3.62 9.92
N LEU A 26 -9.48 -3.23 10.77
CA LEU A 26 -9.76 -2.97 12.18
C LEU A 26 -10.73 -1.80 12.35
N ASP A 27 -10.50 -0.67 11.67
CA ASP A 27 -11.37 0.50 11.74
C ASP A 27 -12.75 0.22 11.15
N ALA A 28 -12.83 -0.54 10.05
CA ALA A 28 -14.11 -0.96 9.49
C ALA A 28 -14.89 -1.84 10.49
N SER A 29 -14.21 -2.72 11.22
CA SER A 29 -14.83 -3.62 12.21
C SER A 29 -15.32 -2.88 13.47
N LEU A 30 -14.65 -1.79 13.84
CA LEU A 30 -14.99 -0.98 15.01
C LEU A 30 -15.99 0.15 14.69
N GLY A 31 -16.36 0.33 13.43
CA GLY A 31 -17.27 1.40 12.98
C GLY A 31 -16.60 2.77 12.88
N ASN A 32 -15.27 2.84 12.91
CA ASN A 32 -14.51 4.07 12.73
C ASN A 32 -14.48 4.42 11.23
N PRO A 33 -14.81 5.65 10.80
CA PRO A 33 -14.87 6.01 9.38
C PRO A 33 -13.51 6.05 8.66
N ASP A 34 -12.41 5.98 9.41
CA ASP A 34 -11.04 6.13 8.91
C ASP A 34 -10.57 4.97 8.03
N TRP A 35 -11.28 3.84 8.04
CA TRP A 35 -11.01 2.69 7.17
C TRP A 35 -10.93 3.07 5.69
N LYS A 36 -11.70 4.09 5.26
CA LYS A 36 -11.72 4.56 3.87
C LYS A 36 -10.37 5.17 3.47
N VAL A 37 -9.75 5.92 4.37
CA VAL A 37 -8.47 6.58 4.11
C VAL A 37 -7.36 5.54 4.01
N PHE A 38 -7.36 4.57 4.92
CA PHE A 38 -6.41 3.45 4.87
C PHE A 38 -6.60 2.58 3.62
N ALA A 39 -7.84 2.25 3.25
CA ALA A 39 -8.13 1.46 2.06
C ALA A 39 -7.70 2.15 0.76
N ILE A 40 -7.98 3.46 0.62
CA ILE A 40 -7.55 4.23 -0.56
C ILE A 40 -6.03 4.33 -0.61
N SER A 41 -5.39 4.62 0.52
CA SER A 41 -3.93 4.73 0.61
C SER A 41 -3.22 3.40 0.33
N SER A 42 -3.79 2.29 0.80
CA SER A 42 -3.35 0.92 0.48
C SER A 42 -3.43 0.66 -1.02
N GLY A 43 -4.58 0.93 -1.65
CA GLY A 43 -4.76 0.74 -3.09
C GLY A 43 -3.77 1.55 -3.94
N VAL A 44 -3.54 2.82 -3.59
CA VAL A 44 -2.53 3.66 -4.26
C VAL A 44 -1.13 3.09 -4.08
N SER A 45 -0.80 2.64 -2.87
CA SER A 45 0.51 2.07 -2.56
C SER A 45 0.78 0.78 -3.33
N PHE A 46 -0.22 -0.10 -3.45
CA PHE A 46 -0.12 -1.30 -4.28
C PHE A 46 0.01 -0.98 -5.77
N PHE A 47 -0.77 -0.03 -6.27
CA PHE A 47 -0.72 0.35 -7.68
C PHE A 47 0.65 0.92 -8.07
N ILE A 48 1.14 1.92 -7.32
CA ILE A 48 2.42 2.56 -7.59
C ILE A 48 3.57 1.58 -7.30
N GLY A 49 3.52 0.87 -6.17
CA GLY A 49 4.54 -0.12 -5.80
C GLY A 49 4.67 -1.23 -6.84
N GLY A 50 3.54 -1.80 -7.28
CA GLY A 50 3.50 -2.80 -8.35
C GLY A 50 4.01 -2.26 -9.68
N ALA A 51 3.63 -1.04 -10.06
CA ALA A 51 4.15 -0.39 -11.27
C ALA A 51 5.69 -0.21 -11.21
N LEU A 52 6.26 0.16 -10.06
CA LEU A 52 7.70 0.31 -9.88
C LEU A 52 8.44 -1.05 -9.92
N VAL A 53 7.84 -2.13 -9.42
CA VAL A 53 8.43 -3.48 -9.53
C VAL A 53 8.48 -3.94 -10.99
N LEU A 54 7.50 -3.53 -11.80
CA LEU A 54 7.37 -3.93 -13.21
C LEU A 54 8.10 -3.00 -14.20
N ALA A 55 8.54 -1.81 -13.75
CA ALA A 55 9.28 -0.82 -14.56
C ALA A 55 10.75 -1.22 -14.83
#